data_AF-A0A922XM89-F1
#
_entry.id   AF-A0A922XM89-F1
#
_cell.length_a   1.000
_cell.length_b   1.000
_cell.length_c   1.000
_cell.angle_alpha   90.00
_cell.angle_beta   90.00
_cell.angle_gamma   90.00
#
_symmetry.space_group_name_H-M   'P 1'
#
loop_
_entity.id
_entity.type
_entity.pdbx_description
1 polymer ?
#
loop_
_entity_poly.entity_id
_entity_poly.type
_entity_poly.pdbx_seq_one_letter_code
_entity_poly.pdbx_strand_id
1 'polypeptide(L)'
;MKKHIAIFMPGGVGGGYYSQGIPVIAKLVDDLSVEHTICIYSVHPPNADFIPQTYQLFSVSKAIHAGWLRWILLSLLFLKHHFDKRYD
;
A
#
# COMPACT_ATOMS: atom_id res chain seq x y z
N MET A 1 -22.06 -2.59 5.60
CA MET A 1 -20.90 -2.93 6.46
C MET A 1 -19.65 -2.46 5.75
N LYS A 2 -18.72 -1.78 6.44
CA LYS A 2 -17.44 -1.39 5.83
C LYS A 2 -16.58 -2.63 5.64
N LYS A 3 -16.06 -2.84 4.42
CA LYS A 3 -15.11 -3.92 4.13
C LYS A 3 -13.69 -3.50 4.48
N HIS A 4 -12.85 -4.47 4.81
CA HIS A 4 -11.43 -4.31 5.04
C HIS A 4 -10.65 -4.90 3.88
N ILE A 5 -10.11 -4.04 3.02
CA ILE A 5 -9.57 -4.43 1.71
C ILE A 5 -8.06 -4.24 1.70
N ALA A 6 -7.34 -5.27 1.27
CA ALA A 6 -5.91 -5.22 0.99
C ALA A 6 -5.66 -5.04 -0.51
N ILE A 7 -4.85 -4.06 -0.88
CA ILE A 7 -4.47 -3.79 -2.27
C ILE A 7 -2.97 -3.99 -2.43
N PHE A 8 -2.58 -4.91 -3.32
CA PHE A 8 -1.18 -5.12 -3.68
C PHE A 8 -0.81 -4.35 -4.93
N MET A 9 0.38 -3.75 -4.93
CA MET A 9 0.85 -3.02 -6.10
C MET A 9 2.37 -3.02 -6.25
N PRO A 10 2.84 -3.00 -7.51
CA PRO A 10 4.26 -2.92 -7.79
C PRO A 10 4.82 -1.52 -7.45
N GLY A 11 4.16 -0.44 -7.88
CA GLY A 11 4.63 0.93 -7.66
C GLY A 11 4.23 1.52 -6.31
N GLY A 12 4.95 2.55 -5.85
CA GLY A 12 4.56 3.34 -4.68
C GLY A 12 3.31 4.16 -4.94
N VAL A 13 2.45 4.34 -3.94
CA VAL A 13 1.34 5.31 -4.01
C VAL A 13 1.88 6.69 -3.64
N GLY A 14 1.68 7.67 -4.52
CA GLY A 14 2.02 9.07 -4.23
C GLY A 14 2.19 9.93 -5.48
N GLY A 15 1.81 11.21 -5.38
CA GLY A 15 2.02 12.28 -6.37
C GLY A 15 3.03 13.32 -5.88
N GLY A 16 3.78 13.97 -6.77
CA GLY A 16 4.87 14.93 -6.45
C GLY A 16 5.92 15.06 -7.57
N TYR A 17 6.87 15.99 -7.47
CA TYR A 17 7.65 16.56 -8.58
C TYR A 17 8.46 15.58 -9.48
N TYR A 18 8.73 14.34 -9.05
CA TYR A 18 9.14 13.22 -9.93
C TYR A 18 8.48 11.87 -9.53
N SER A 19 7.36 11.94 -8.82
CA SER A 19 6.61 10.80 -8.31
C SER A 19 5.97 10.02 -9.45
N GLN A 20 6.65 8.96 -9.91
CA GLN A 20 6.10 7.95 -10.83
C GLN A 20 5.04 7.03 -10.15
N GLY A 21 4.44 7.45 -9.04
CA GLY A 21 3.23 6.81 -8.53
C GLY A 21 2.06 7.16 -9.45
N ILE A 22 1.09 6.27 -9.57
CA ILE A 22 -0.05 6.47 -10.48
C ILE A 22 -1.07 7.35 -9.73
N PRO A 23 -1.23 8.66 -10.04
CA PRO A 23 -2.06 9.58 -9.25
C PRO A 23 -3.54 9.17 -9.28
N VAL A 24 -3.95 8.53 -10.37
CA VAL A 24 -5.27 7.93 -10.54
C VAL A 24 -5.53 6.86 -9.47
N ILE A 25 -4.51 6.09 -9.08
CA ILE A 25 -4.67 5.08 -8.02
C ILE A 25 -4.82 5.76 -6.67
N ALA A 26 -4.11 6.86 -6.39
CA ALA A 26 -4.28 7.59 -5.15
C ALA A 26 -5.74 8.08 -5.00
N LYS A 27 -6.29 8.73 -6.04
CA LYS A 27 -7.69 9.16 -6.03
C LYS A 27 -8.67 8.01 -5.89
N LEU A 28 -8.47 6.92 -6.64
CA LEU A 28 -9.31 5.73 -6.54
C LEU A 28 -9.32 5.17 -5.12
N VAL A 29 -8.15 5.10 -4.47
CA VAL A 29 -8.04 4.57 -3.12
C VAL A 29 -8.63 5.53 -2.09
N ASP A 30 -8.47 6.85 -2.29
CA ASP A 30 -9.16 7.85 -1.47
C ASP A 30 -10.68 7.69 -1.57
N ASP A 31 -11.22 7.56 -2.79
CA ASP A 31 -12.66 7.38 -2.99
C ASP A 31 -13.15 6.06 -2.35
N LEU A 32 -12.39 4.97 -2.47
CA LEU A 32 -12.69 3.69 -1.82
C LEU A 32 -12.62 3.78 -0.29
N SER A 33 -11.72 4.59 0.26
CA SER A 33 -11.51 4.74 1.71
C SER A 33 -12.70 5.40 2.43
N VAL A 34 -13.55 6.12 1.69
CA VAL A 34 -14.78 6.71 2.23
C VAL A 34 -15.69 5.62 2.82
N GLU A 35 -15.83 4.52 2.08
CA GLU A 35 -16.75 3.44 2.43
C GLU A 35 -16.06 2.20 3.01
N HIS A 36 -14.75 2.05 2.82
CA HIS A 36 -13.99 0.87 3.19
C HIS A 36 -12.71 1.22 3.95
N THR A 37 -12.23 0.28 4.75
CA THR A 37 -10.90 0.38 5.35
C THR A 37 -9.90 -0.16 4.35
N ILE A 38 -9.01 0.68 3.84
CA ILE A 38 -8.04 0.30 2.80
C ILE A 38 -6.63 0.19 3.38
N CYS A 39 -5.98 -0.93 3.11
CA CYS A 39 -4.56 -1.17 3.38
C CYS A 39 -3.82 -1.46 2.06
N ILE A 40 -2.83 -0.66 1.75
CA ILE A 40 -2.03 -0.80 0.54
C ILE A 40 -0.68 -1.45 0.88
N TYR A 41 -0.31 -2.46 0.10
CA TYR A 41 0.95 -3.18 0.15
C TYR A 41 1.73 -2.89 -1.13
N SER A 42 2.76 -2.05 -1.02
CA SER A 42 3.55 -1.61 -2.16
C SER A 42 4.97 -2.18 -2.14
N VAL A 43 5.41 -2.73 -3.27
CA VAL A 43 6.77 -3.28 -3.44
C VAL A 43 7.82 -2.19 -3.43
N HIS A 44 7.49 -1.02 -3.97
CA HIS A 44 8.36 0.14 -3.99
C HIS A 44 7.88 1.16 -2.96
N PRO A 45 8.73 1.54 -1.98
CA PRO A 45 8.33 2.51 -0.99
C PRO A 45 8.00 3.86 -1.63
N PRO A 46 7.02 4.58 -1.08
CA PRO A 46 6.68 5.91 -1.55
C PRO A 46 7.84 6.88 -1.28
N ASN A 47 7.67 8.14 -1.72
CA ASN A 47 8.57 9.21 -1.30
C ASN A 47 8.47 9.43 0.21
N ALA A 48 9.57 9.89 0.83
CA ALA A 48 9.62 10.07 2.29
C ALA A 48 8.60 11.10 2.80
N ASP A 49 8.29 12.09 1.97
CA ASP A 49 7.31 13.14 2.29
C ASP A 49 5.86 12.71 2.01
N PHE A 50 5.65 11.51 1.46
CA PHE A 50 4.32 11.02 1.17
C PHE A 50 3.66 10.45 2.42
N ILE A 51 2.61 11.14 2.88
CA ILE A 51 1.82 10.72 4.04
C ILE A 51 0.39 10.44 3.55
N PRO A 52 -0.04 9.16 3.50
CA PRO A 52 -1.42 8.85 3.16
C PRO A 52 -2.35 9.34 4.28
N GLN A 53 -3.46 10.01 3.91
CA GLN A 53 -4.38 10.58 4.89
C GLN A 53 -5.54 9.65 5.24
N THR A 54 -6.00 8.86 4.28
CA THR A 54 -7.29 8.15 4.34
C THR A 54 -7.12 6.62 4.36
N TYR A 55 -5.93 6.12 4.08
CA TYR A 55 -5.59 4.69 4.01
C TYR A 55 -4.25 4.39 4.66
N GLN A 56 -4.01 3.11 4.96
CA GLN A 56 -2.71 2.66 5.45
C GLN A 56 -1.82 2.22 4.29
N LEU A 57 -0.54 2.58 4.34
CA LEU A 57 0.43 2.18 3.33
C LEU A 57 1.59 1.44 4.00
N PHE A 58 1.82 0.23 3.52
CA PHE A 58 2.94 -0.61 3.91
C PHE A 58 3.84 -0.84 2.71
N SER A 59 5.15 -0.70 2.92
CA SER A 59 6.13 -0.93 1.88
C SER A 59 7.40 -1.55 2.41
N VAL A 60 8.08 -2.29 1.56
CA VAL A 60 9.38 -2.87 1.89
C VAL A 60 10.47 -1.82 1.79
N SER A 61 11.44 -1.86 2.71
CA SER A 61 12.57 -0.94 2.73
C SER A 61 13.33 -0.92 1.39
N LYS A 62 13.80 0.26 1.00
CA LYS A 62 14.68 0.46 -0.17
C LYS A 62 15.96 -0.38 -0.08
N ALA A 63 16.39 -0.74 1.13
CA ALA A 63 17.61 -1.53 1.37
C ALA A 63 17.54 -2.96 0.80
N ILE A 64 16.34 -3.49 0.54
CA ILE A 64 16.16 -4.83 0.00
C ILE A 64 16.17 -4.75 -1.52
N HIS A 65 17.21 -5.28 -2.17
CA HIS A 65 17.41 -5.13 -3.62
C HIS A 65 16.74 -6.27 -4.42
N ALA A 66 16.59 -7.45 -3.83
CA ALA A 66 15.96 -8.60 -4.48
C ALA A 66 14.44 -8.40 -4.61
N GLY A 67 13.96 -8.18 -5.84
CA GLY A 67 12.54 -7.89 -6.11
C GLY A 67 11.58 -9.00 -5.64
N TRP A 68 11.94 -10.28 -5.83
CA TRP A 68 11.15 -11.42 -5.37
C TRP A 68 11.07 -11.49 -3.83
N LEU A 69 12.15 -11.11 -3.13
CA LEU A 69 12.18 -11.10 -1.67
C LEU A 69 11.24 -10.04 -1.10
N ARG A 70 11.08 -8.91 -1.80
CA ARG A 70 10.11 -7.88 -1.41
C ARG A 70 8.67 -8.41 -1.46
N TRP A 71 8.32 -9.17 -2.50
CA TRP A 71 6.99 -9.79 -2.59
C TRP A 71 6.75 -10.78 -1.45
N ILE A 72 7.74 -11.61 -1.10
CA ILE A 72 7.62 -12.52 0.03
C ILE A 72 7.40 -11.74 1.33
N LEU A 73 8.18 -10.70 1.57
CA LEU A 73 8.06 -9.88 2.78
C LEU A 73 6.71 -9.17 2.87
N LEU A 74 6.18 -8.66 1.75
CA LEU A 74 4.82 -8.09 1.72
C LEU A 74 3.76 -9.15 2.00
N SER A 75 3.88 -10.34 1.42
CA SER A 75 2.93 -11.42 1.66
C SER A 75 2.96 -11.87 3.13
N LEU A 76 4.14 -11.97 3.74
CA LEU A 76 4.27 -12.28 5.18
C LEU A 76 3.66 -11.17 6.06
N LEU A 77 3.88 -9.90 5.69
CA LEU A 77 3.29 -8.76 6.40
C LEU A 77 1.77 -8.74 6.27
N PHE A 78 1.25 -9.00 5.07
CA PHE A 78 -0.17 -9.14 4.81
C PHE A 78 -0.77 -10.27 5.65
N LEU A 79 -0.14 -11.45 5.67
CA LEU A 79 -0.61 -12.58 6.48
C LEU A 79 -0.70 -12.20 7.95
N LYS A 80 0.36 -11.60 8.49
CA LYS A 80 0.36 -11.09 9.87
C LYS A 80 -0.82 -10.16 10.12
N HIS A 81 -1.00 -9.14 9.28
CA HIS A 81 -2.10 -8.21 9.44
C HIS A 81 -3.48 -8.85 9.24
N HIS A 82 -3.60 -9.87 8.37
CA HIS A 82 -4.85 -10.59 8.17
C HIS A 82 -5.24 -11.39 9.42
N PHE A 83 -4.26 -11.95 10.14
CA PHE A 83 -4.52 -12.60 11.42
C PHE A 83 -4.92 -11.59 12.51
N ASP A 84 -4.28 -10.42 12.57
CA ASP A 84 -4.59 -9.38 13.56
C ASP A 84 -5.94 -8.68 13.28
N LYS A 85 -6.17 -8.35 12.01
CA LYS A 85 -7.37 -7.69 11.49
C LYS A 85 -7.74 -8.32 10.15
N ARG A 86 -8.67 -9.25 10.19
CA ARG A 86 -9.13 -9.99 9.01
C ARG A 86 -9.51 -9.04 7.88
N TYR A 87 -8.93 -9.29 6.71
CA TYR A 87 -9.36 -8.69 5.45
C TYR A 87 -10.55 -9.49 4.89
N ASP A 88 -11.45 -8.81 4.18
CA ASP A 88 -12.60 -9.41 3.51
C ASP A 88 -12.28 -9.96 2.13
#